data_AF-A0A1I0RRM3-F1
#
_entry.id   AF-A0A1I0RRM3-F1
#
_cell.length_a   1.000
_cell.length_b   1.000
_cell.length_c   1.000
_cell.angle_alpha   90.00
_cell.angle_beta   90.00
_cell.angle_gamma   90.00
#
_symmetry.space_group_name_H-M   'P 1'
#
loop_
_entity.id
_entity.type
_entity.pdbx_description
1 polymer ?
#
loop_
_entity_poly.entity_id
_entity_poly.type
_entity_poly.pdbx_seq_one_letter_code
_entity_poly.pdbx_strand_id
1 'polypeptide(L)'
;MDKTLTEASGYSTNSKLFDKMYIIKVKGKAKIPDYIQLRDENFVLIAYFRADRPLKKLEKYGLDGKEVALKEVIDNLPFGKLQKLEL
;
A
#
# COMPACT_ATOMS: atom_id res chain seq x y z
N MET A 1 -35.74 -14.08 4.35
CA MET A 1 -35.03 -14.61 3.17
C MET A 1 -33.60 -14.11 3.26
N ASP A 2 -32.76 -14.95 3.86
CA ASP A 2 -31.34 -14.71 4.02
C ASP A 2 -30.66 -14.52 2.66
N LYS A 3 -30.09 -13.33 2.47
CA LYS A 3 -28.99 -13.17 1.52
C LYS A 3 -27.73 -13.05 2.34
N THR A 4 -27.19 -14.21 2.70
CA THR A 4 -25.81 -14.38 3.09
C THR A 4 -24.95 -13.83 1.96
N LEU A 5 -24.47 -12.60 2.14
CA LEU A 5 -23.45 -12.01 1.29
C LEU A 5 -22.15 -12.75 1.58
N THR A 6 -21.83 -13.71 0.73
CA THR A 6 -20.55 -14.42 0.69
C THR A 6 -19.41 -13.41 0.66
N GLU A 7 -18.66 -13.33 1.76
CA GLU A 7 -17.46 -12.53 1.90
C GLU A 7 -16.40 -13.05 0.92
N ALA A 8 -16.19 -12.34 -0.17
CA ALA A 8 -15.01 -12.54 -0.99
C ALA A 8 -13.78 -12.10 -0.18
N SER A 9 -12.79 -12.98 -0.07
CA SER A 9 -11.47 -12.81 0.56
C SER A 9 -10.63 -11.71 -0.10
N GLY A 10 -11.09 -10.46 -0.07
CA GLY A 10 -10.40 -9.32 -0.64
C GLY A 10 -10.62 -8.10 0.24
N TYR A 11 -9.85 -8.04 1.34
CA TYR A 11 -9.71 -6.89 2.23
C TYR A 11 -11.05 -6.25 2.64
N SER A 12 -11.70 -6.86 3.63
CA SER A 12 -12.77 -6.23 4.40
C SER A 12 -12.28 -4.84 4.87
N THR A 13 -13.05 -3.79 4.57
CA THR A 13 -12.79 -2.40 4.98
C THR A 13 -12.94 -2.26 6.49
N ASN A 14 -12.00 -2.82 7.23
CA ASN A 14 -11.85 -2.65 8.66
C ASN A 14 -10.72 -1.64 8.88
N SER A 15 -11.01 -0.55 9.60
CA SER A 15 -10.03 0.48 9.94
C SER A 15 -8.81 -0.03 10.74
N LYS A 16 -8.83 -1.31 11.18
CA LYS A 16 -7.72 -2.02 11.81
C LYS A 16 -6.62 -2.49 10.86
N LEU A 17 -6.77 -2.33 9.54
CA LEU A 17 -5.75 -2.76 8.55
C LEU A 17 -4.55 -1.80 8.45
N PHE A 18 -4.69 -0.52 8.80
CA PHE A 18 -3.58 0.46 8.75
C PHE A 18 -2.45 0.11 9.69
N ASP A 19 -2.78 -0.36 10.90
CA ASP A 19 -1.80 -0.62 11.96
C ASP A 19 -0.84 -1.77 11.64
N LYS A 20 -1.04 -2.48 10.53
CA LYS A 20 -0.22 -3.63 10.16
C LYS A 20 0.23 -3.63 8.70
N MET A 21 0.12 -2.51 7.99
CA MET A 21 0.63 -2.40 6.63
C MET A 21 2.14 -2.10 6.64
N TYR A 22 2.85 -2.63 5.65
CA TYR A 22 4.26 -2.37 5.41
C TYR A 22 4.48 -1.78 4.03
N ILE A 23 5.53 -0.97 3.88
CA ILE A 23 5.94 -0.32 2.65
C ILE A 23 7.41 -0.61 2.34
N ILE A 24 7.73 -0.81 1.07
CA ILE A 24 9.11 -0.93 0.60
C ILE A 24 9.28 -0.24 -0.76
N LYS A 25 10.39 0.49 -0.91
CA LYS A 25 10.83 1.10 -2.16
C LYS A 25 11.84 0.19 -2.85
N VAL A 26 11.53 -0.20 -4.08
CA VAL A 26 12.38 -1.06 -4.92
C VAL A 26 13.03 -0.20 -6.00
N LYS A 27 14.36 -0.27 -6.06
CA LYS A 27 15.16 0.50 -7.02
C LYS A 27 15.02 -0.10 -8.42
N GLY A 28 14.66 0.73 -9.37
CA GLY A 28 14.67 0.40 -10.79
C GLY A 28 16.10 0.29 -11.33
N LYS A 29 16.24 -0.29 -12.53
CA LYS A 29 17.53 -0.39 -13.23
C LYS A 29 17.40 0.18 -14.65
N ALA A 30 18.37 0.99 -15.05
CA ALA A 30 18.43 1.61 -16.37
C ALA A 30 17.13 2.36 -16.72
N LYS A 31 16.33 1.84 -17.66
CA LYS A 31 15.07 2.45 -18.12
C LYS A 31 13.86 2.06 -17.25
N ILE A 32 14.04 1.16 -16.29
CA ILE A 32 12.97 0.71 -15.40
C ILE A 32 12.86 1.71 -14.24
N PRO A 33 11.68 2.27 -13.95
CA PRO A 33 11.47 3.22 -12.86
C PRO A 33 11.54 2.52 -11.50
N ASP A 34 11.60 3.33 -10.45
CA ASP A 34 11.45 2.84 -9.08
C ASP A 34 9.99 2.46 -8.79
N TYR A 35 9.81 1.51 -7.88
CA TYR A 35 8.50 1.01 -7.50
C TYR A 35 8.30 1.03 -6.00
N ILE A 36 7.04 1.13 -5.61
CA ILE A 36 6.55 0.99 -4.24
C ILE A 36 5.72 -0.29 -4.16
N GLN A 37 5.94 -1.04 -3.10
CA GLN A 37 5.10 -2.17 -2.71
C GLN A 37 4.46 -1.86 -1.36
N LEU A 38 3.15 -2.08 -1.27
CA LEU A 38 2.44 -2.18 0.00
C LEU A 38 2.23 -3.66 0.30
N ARG A 39 2.42 -4.03 1.56
CA ARG A 39 2.24 -5.38 2.06
C ARG A 39 1.36 -5.39 3.29
N ASP A 40 0.57 -6.43 3.47
CA ASP A 40 -0.21 -6.63 4.68
C ASP A 40 0.65 -7.18 5.83
N GLU A 41 -0.02 -7.53 6.94
CA GLU A 41 0.63 -8.07 8.14
C GLU A 41 1.33 -9.42 7.94
N ASN A 42 0.89 -10.18 6.93
CA ASN A 42 1.47 -11.46 6.55
C ASN A 42 2.55 -11.28 5.46
N PHE A 43 2.94 -10.03 5.20
CA PHE A 43 3.85 -9.62 4.14
C PHE A 43 3.38 -9.97 2.73
N VAL A 44 2.09 -10.22 2.54
CA VAL A 44 1.49 -10.46 1.21
C VAL A 44 1.45 -9.14 0.44
N LEU A 45 1.83 -9.18 -0.84
CA LEU A 45 1.80 -7.99 -1.70
C LEU A 45 0.35 -7.59 -2.01
N ILE A 46 -0.04 -6.38 -1.61
CA ILE A 46 -1.41 -5.87 -1.79
C ILE A 46 -1.50 -4.73 -2.78
N ALA A 47 -0.42 -3.95 -2.96
CA ALA A 47 -0.33 -2.92 -3.98
C ALA A 47 1.07 -2.84 -4.57
N TYR A 48 1.16 -2.56 -5.87
CA TYR A 48 2.42 -2.38 -6.58
C TYR A 48 2.27 -1.27 -7.63
N PHE A 49 3.08 -0.22 -7.50
CA PHE A 49 2.98 0.96 -8.36
C PHE A 49 4.32 1.67 -8.48
N ARG A 50 4.44 2.55 -9.49
CA ARG A 50 5.67 3.32 -9.70
C ARG A 50 5.77 4.45 -8.67
N ALA A 51 6.97 4.69 -8.15
CA ALA A 51 7.21 5.74 -7.16
C ALA A 51 7.03 7.16 -7.75
N ASP A 52 7.18 7.31 -9.07
CA ASP A 52 7.07 8.59 -9.78
C ASP A 52 5.63 8.92 -10.23
N ARG A 53 4.64 8.09 -9.86
CA ARG A 53 3.24 8.29 -10.24
C ARG A 53 2.36 8.42 -9.01
N PRO A 54 1.34 9.31 -9.05
CA PRO A 54 0.32 9.36 -8.00
C PRO A 54 -0.35 7.99 -7.84
N LEU A 55 -0.46 7.52 -6.60
CA LEU A 55 -1.22 6.32 -6.31
C LEU A 55 -2.71 6.65 -6.50
N LYS A 56 -3.36 5.88 -7.37
CA LYS A 56 -4.80 5.98 -7.61
C LYS A 56 -5.52 4.96 -6.74
N LYS A 57 -6.75 5.28 -6.35
CA LYS A 57 -7.65 4.39 -5.63
C LYS A 57 -7.17 4.03 -4.21
N LEU A 58 -6.70 5.01 -3.45
CA LEU A 58 -6.21 4.82 -2.07
C LEU A 58 -7.30 4.30 -1.13
N GLU A 59 -8.56 4.60 -1.41
CA GLU A 59 -9.73 4.13 -0.68
C GLU A 59 -9.82 2.60 -0.59
N LYS A 60 -9.25 1.88 -1.57
CA LYS A 60 -9.21 0.41 -1.58
C LYS A 60 -8.28 -0.17 -0.52
N TYR A 61 -7.30 0.61 -0.12
CA TYR A 61 -6.37 0.29 0.95
C TYR A 61 -6.77 1.06 2.23
N GLY A 62 -7.89 1.79 2.16
CA GLY A 62 -8.44 2.80 3.06
C GLY A 62 -7.47 3.93 3.46
N LEU A 63 -6.49 4.21 2.60
CA LEU A 63 -5.59 5.37 2.72
C LEU A 63 -6.26 6.66 2.18
N ASP A 64 -7.58 6.76 2.28
CA ASP A 64 -8.36 7.90 1.77
C ASP A 64 -7.93 9.19 2.48
N GLY A 65 -7.63 10.25 1.72
CA GLY A 65 -7.16 11.52 2.25
C GLY A 65 -5.71 11.52 2.76
N LYS A 66 -4.96 10.42 2.60
CA LYS A 66 -3.56 10.27 3.03
C LYS A 66 -2.55 10.44 1.90
N GLU A 67 -2.94 11.00 0.75
CA GLU A 67 -2.12 11.16 -0.45
C GLU A 67 -0.80 11.91 -0.15
N VAL A 68 -0.91 13.03 0.57
CA VAL A 68 0.23 13.89 0.90
C VAL A 68 1.18 13.18 1.87
N ALA A 69 0.65 12.59 2.95
CA ALA A 69 1.45 11.86 3.93
C ALA A 69 2.14 10.65 3.32
N LEU A 70 1.44 9.87 2.48
CA LEU A 70 2.03 8.74 1.77
C LEU A 70 3.17 9.18 0.83
N LYS A 71 3.00 10.31 0.14
CA LYS A 71 4.04 10.88 -0.72
C LYS A 71 5.29 11.23 0.09
N GLU A 72 5.14 11.87 1.25
CA GLU A 72 6.27 12.21 2.13
C GLU A 72 7.00 10.96 2.62
N VAL A 73 6.27 9.90 2.98
CA VAL A 73 6.88 8.60 3.33
C VAL A 73 7.68 8.05 2.15
N ILE A 74 7.10 8.02 0.94
CA ILE A 74 7.77 7.49 -0.27
C ILE A 74 9.04 8.27 -0.63
N ASP A 75 9.02 9.59 -0.47
CA ASP A 75 10.14 10.47 -0.79
C ASP A 75 11.32 10.22 0.16
N ASN A 76 11.05 9.91 1.43
CA ASN A 76 12.07 9.65 2.46
C ASN A 76 12.44 8.16 2.63
N LEU A 77 11.73 7.25 1.97
CA LEU A 77 11.91 5.81 2.12
C LEU A 77 13.22 5.32 1.46
N PRO A 78 14.16 4.71 2.23
CA PRO A 78 15.35 4.09 1.66
C PRO A 78 15.02 2.85 0.80
N PHE A 79 15.78 2.67 -0.28
CA PHE A 79 15.63 1.50 -1.15
C PHE A 79 15.94 0.18 -0.43
N GLY A 80 15.12 -0.83 -0.67
CA GLY A 80 15.32 -2.19 -0.19
C GLY A 80 15.06 -2.40 1.30
N LYS A 81 14.59 -1.36 2.03
CA LYS A 81 14.21 -1.49 3.45
C LYS A 81 12.71 -1.56 3.57
N LEU A 82 12.22 -2.66 4.14
CA LEU A 82 10.83 -2.80 4.54
C LEU A 82 10.60 -2.00 5.82
N GLN A 83 9.58 -1.15 5.84
CA GLN A 83 9.20 -0.34 6.99
C GLN A 83 7.70 -0.46 7.23
N LYS A 84 7.29 -0.30 8.48
CA LYS A 84 5.87 -0.20 8.80
C LYS A 84 5.31 1.10 8.23
N LEU A 85 4.12 1.05 7.65
CA LEU A 85 3.44 2.24 7.14
C LEU A 85 2.65 2.90 8.27
N GLU A 86 3.09 4.07 8.72
CA GLU A 86 2.44 4.87 9.75
C GLU A 86 2.03 6.21 9.13
N LEU A 87 0.72 6.48 9.00
CA LEU A 87 0.14 7.61 8.25
C LEU A 87 -1.01 8.32 8.96
#